data_AF-U7TIT0-F1
#
_entry.id   AF-U7TIT0-F1
#
_cell.length_a   1.000
_cell.length_b   1.000
_cell.length_c   1.000
_cell.angle_alpha   90.00
_cell.angle_beta   90.00
_cell.angle_gamma   90.00
#
_symmetry.space_group_name_H-M   'P 1'
#
loop_
_entity.id
_entity.type
_entity.pdbx_description
1 polymer ?
#
loop_
_entity_poly.entity_id
_entity_poly.type
_entity_poly.pdbx_seq_one_letter_code
_entity_poly.pdbx_strand_id
1 'polypeptide(L)'
;MKYEEQERKIYAKYDDKTIRVYQAYNNKIADEAIKLGTFGEHFSLTRMTWIKPSFLWMMYRCGWAEKENQERVLAIDIKREAFDEIVKNSVISSYK
;
A
#
# COMPACT_ATOMS: atom_id res chain seq x y z
N MET A 1 -32.00 -12.01 -15.81
CA MET A 1 -30.68 -11.36 -15.88
C MET A 1 -29.70 -12.24 -15.14
N LYS A 2 -28.70 -12.80 -15.82
CA LYS A 2 -27.59 -13.49 -15.16
C LYS A 2 -26.65 -12.41 -14.65
N TYR A 3 -26.38 -12.37 -13.35
CA TYR A 3 -25.27 -11.58 -12.84
C TYR A 3 -24.00 -12.22 -13.38
N GLU A 4 -23.29 -11.54 -14.27
CA GLU A 4 -21.92 -11.92 -14.63
C GLU A 4 -21.10 -11.96 -13.34
N GLU A 5 -20.33 -13.03 -13.17
CA GLU A 5 -19.45 -13.20 -12.03
C GLU A 5 -18.50 -11.99 -12.00
N GLN A 6 -18.66 -11.15 -10.97
CA GLN A 6 -17.98 -9.86 -10.91
C GLN A 6 -16.48 -10.12 -10.83
N GLU A 7 -15.75 -9.85 -11.91
CA GLU A 7 -14.29 -10.00 -11.96
C GLU A 7 -13.66 -9.28 -10.76
N ARG A 8 -12.79 -9.98 -10.03
CA ARG A 8 -12.04 -9.42 -8.90
C ARG A 8 -10.95 -8.48 -9.41
N LYS A 9 -11.33 -7.22 -9.67
CA LYS A 9 -10.44 -6.19 -10.21
C LYS A 9 -9.76 -5.39 -9.11
N ILE A 10 -8.47 -5.11 -9.31
CA ILE A 10 -7.71 -4.16 -8.52
C ILE A 10 -7.48 -2.92 -9.38
N TYR A 11 -7.99 -1.77 -8.91
CA TYR A 11 -7.75 -0.48 -9.55
C TYR A 11 -6.55 0.21 -8.92
N ALA A 12 -5.56 0.54 -9.75
CA ALA A 12 -4.31 1.18 -9.35
C ALA A 12 -3.78 2.08 -10.46
N LYS A 13 -2.87 2.99 -10.12
CA LYS A 13 -1.99 3.63 -11.11
C LYS A 13 -0.86 2.65 -11.43
N TYR A 14 -0.64 2.32 -12.69
CA TYR A 14 0.40 1.38 -13.11
C TYR A 14 0.88 1.69 -14.53
N ASP A 15 2.04 1.12 -14.86
CA ASP A 15 2.56 0.97 -16.20
C ASP A 15 3.09 -0.46 -16.40
N ASP A 16 3.83 -0.70 -17.48
CA ASP A 16 4.38 -2.02 -17.82
C ASP A 16 5.40 -2.53 -16.79
N LYS A 17 6.00 -1.64 -16.00
CA LYS A 17 7.10 -1.97 -15.08
C LYS A 17 6.67 -1.93 -13.62
N THR A 18 5.78 -1.01 -13.27
CA THR A 18 5.45 -0.69 -11.89
C THR A 18 3.96 -0.54 -11.64
N ILE A 19 3.57 -0.71 -10.38
CA ILE A 19 2.26 -0.39 -9.86
C ILE A 19 2.43 0.43 -8.58
N ARG A 20 1.63 1.47 -8.44
CA ARG A 20 1.68 2.38 -7.29
C ARG A 20 0.75 1.91 -6.18
N VAL A 21 1.29 1.92 -4.97
CA VAL A 21 0.54 1.71 -3.74
C VAL A 21 0.79 2.87 -2.79
N TYR A 22 -0.11 3.03 -1.83
CA TYR A 22 -0.08 4.12 -0.86
C TYR A 22 -0.03 3.54 0.54
N GLN A 23 0.90 4.03 1.35
CA GLN A 23 1.02 3.70 2.77
C GLN A 23 1.28 4.97 3.58
N ALA A 24 0.74 5.00 4.79
CA ALA A 24 0.94 6.10 5.73
C ALA A 24 1.97 5.72 6.80
N TYR A 25 2.83 6.68 7.13
CA TYR A 25 3.90 6.54 8.11
C TYR A 25 4.05 7.80 8.94
N ASN A 26 4.79 7.69 10.04
CA ASN A 26 5.28 8.83 10.79
C ASN A 26 6.40 9.57 10.04
N ASN A 27 6.74 10.77 10.53
CA ASN A 27 7.77 11.62 9.92
C ASN A 27 9.12 10.89 9.78
N LYS A 28 9.55 10.14 10.80
CA LYS A 28 10.86 9.48 10.82
C LYS A 28 11.04 8.49 9.67
N ILE A 29 10.07 7.58 9.50
CA ILE A 29 10.11 6.57 8.42
C ILE A 29 9.97 7.27 7.06
N ALA A 30 9.10 8.28 6.97
CA ALA A 30 8.81 8.94 5.71
C ALA A 30 10.00 9.80 5.21
N ASP A 31 10.72 10.48 6.10
CA ASP A 31 11.93 11.23 5.77
C ASP A 31 13.06 10.31 5.34
N GLU A 32 13.28 9.22 6.08
CA GLU A 32 14.28 8.21 5.73
C GLU A 32 13.99 7.60 4.35
N ALA A 33 12.74 7.22 4.09
CA ALA A 33 12.36 6.61 2.82
C ALA A 33 12.58 7.53 1.61
N ILE A 34 12.25 8.82 1.75
CA ILE A 34 12.49 9.80 0.70
C ILE A 34 13.99 10.01 0.47
N LYS A 35 14.77 10.12 1.55
CA LYS A 35 16.22 10.33 1.46
C LYS A 35 16.94 9.17 0.77
N LEU A 36 16.54 7.93 1.08
CA LEU A 36 17.17 6.73 0.53
C LEU A 36 16.60 6.29 -0.82
N GLY A 37 15.39 6.75 -1.17
CA GLY A 37 14.63 6.19 -2.30
C GLY A 37 14.14 4.75 -2.06
N THR A 38 14.22 4.28 -0.82
CA THR A 38 13.78 2.96 -0.36
C THR A 38 13.60 3.00 1.16
N PHE A 39 12.97 2.00 1.77
CA PHE A 39 12.82 1.92 3.21
C PHE A 39 14.15 1.59 3.92
N GLY A 40 14.45 2.33 4.99
CA GLY A 40 15.64 2.12 5.82
C GLY A 40 15.34 1.35 7.11
N GLU A 41 16.21 1.53 8.11
CA GLU A 41 16.20 0.76 9.36
C GLU A 41 14.96 1.01 10.23
N HIS A 42 14.28 2.14 10.06
CA HIS A 42 13.10 2.48 10.85
C HIS A 42 11.84 1.79 10.34
N PHE A 43 11.87 1.21 9.14
CA PHE A 43 10.78 0.44 8.59
C PHE A 43 10.83 -1.02 9.07
N SER A 44 9.68 -1.53 9.52
CA SER A 44 9.59 -2.92 9.99
C SER A 44 9.24 -3.88 8.85
N LEU A 45 10.13 -4.84 8.59
CA LEU A 45 9.92 -5.94 7.64
C LEU A 45 9.03 -7.07 8.19
N THR A 46 8.82 -7.12 9.51
CA THR A 46 8.12 -8.23 10.17
C THR A 46 6.66 -7.92 10.47
N ARG A 47 6.23 -6.67 10.29
CA ARG A 47 4.83 -6.28 10.50
C ARG A 47 3.97 -6.67 9.30
N MET A 48 2.82 -7.26 9.60
CA MET A 48 1.78 -7.44 8.58
C MET A 48 1.35 -6.06 8.06
N THR A 49 1.32 -5.91 6.73
CA THR A 49 0.91 -4.66 6.08
C THR A 49 -0.28 -4.86 5.15
N TRP A 50 -1.12 -3.82 5.08
CA TRP A 50 -2.25 -3.73 4.18
C TRP A 50 -1.92 -2.77 3.04
N ILE A 51 -1.72 -3.32 1.85
CA ILE A 51 -1.38 -2.55 0.66
C ILE A 51 -2.64 -1.91 0.06
N LYS A 52 -2.57 -0.60 -0.22
CA LYS A 52 -3.69 0.17 -0.78
C LYS A 52 -3.30 0.75 -2.13
N PRO A 53 -3.86 0.25 -3.24
CA PRO A 53 -3.59 0.81 -4.56
C PRO A 53 -4.34 2.13 -4.83
N SER A 54 -5.29 2.50 -3.97
CA SER A 54 -6.06 3.74 -4.06
C SER A 54 -5.57 4.79 -3.06
N PHE A 55 -5.24 5.99 -3.57
CA PHE A 55 -4.83 7.13 -2.76
C PHE A 55 -5.93 7.55 -1.78
N LEU A 56 -7.16 7.72 -2.28
CA LEU A 56 -8.30 8.12 -1.45
C LEU A 56 -8.64 7.08 -0.38
N TRP A 57 -8.46 5.80 -0.68
CA TRP A 57 -8.62 4.76 0.34
C TRP A 57 -7.57 4.90 1.44
N MET A 58 -6.30 5.16 1.08
CA MET A 58 -5.26 5.40 2.08
C MET A 58 -5.55 6.66 2.90
N MET A 59 -5.91 7.78 2.26
CA MET A 59 -6.27 9.03 2.94
C MET A 59 -7.41 8.82 3.94
N TYR A 60 -8.50 8.17 3.52
CA TYR A 60 -9.59 7.82 4.43
C TYR A 60 -9.11 6.97 5.61
N ARG A 61 -8.25 5.97 5.37
CA ARG A 61 -7.76 5.06 6.42
C ARG A 61 -6.84 5.74 7.43
N CYS A 62 -5.98 6.66 7.02
CA CYS A 62 -5.14 7.45 7.93
C CYS A 62 -5.84 8.67 8.52
N GLY A 63 -7.17 8.82 8.35
CA GLY A 63 -7.90 9.99 8.86
C GLY A 63 -7.37 11.28 8.25
N TRP A 64 -7.18 11.29 6.93
CA TRP A 64 -6.63 12.42 6.17
C TRP A 64 -5.28 12.92 6.70
N ALA A 65 -4.44 11.98 7.15
CA ALA A 65 -3.12 12.22 7.73
C ALA A 65 -3.13 12.93 9.10
N GLU A 66 -4.24 12.87 9.83
CA GLU A 66 -4.32 13.42 11.20
C GLU A 66 -4.10 12.36 12.28
N LYS A 67 -4.09 11.06 11.93
CA LYS A 67 -3.87 9.99 12.91
C LYS A 67 -2.40 9.89 13.31
N GLU A 68 -2.17 9.68 14.60
CA GLU A 68 -0.85 9.44 15.17
C GLU A 68 -0.12 8.28 14.44
N ASN A 69 1.15 8.52 14.11
CA ASN A 69 2.04 7.65 13.36
C ASN A 69 1.63 7.37 11.89
N GLN A 70 0.70 8.15 11.34
CA GLN A 70 0.19 8.03 9.96
C GLN A 70 0.04 9.41 9.27
N GLU A 71 0.87 10.36 9.66
CA GLU A 71 0.80 11.77 9.24
C GLU A 71 1.34 12.01 7.83
N ARG A 72 2.00 11.01 7.23
CA ARG A 72 2.58 11.14 5.88
C ARG A 72 2.26 9.95 5.00
N VAL A 73 1.57 10.23 3.89
CA VAL A 73 1.24 9.22 2.87
C VAL A 73 2.30 9.23 1.79
N LEU A 74 2.99 8.10 1.63
CA LEU A 74 3.94 7.89 0.53
C LEU A 74 3.27 7.18 -0.64
N ALA A 75 3.56 7.67 -1.84
CA ALA A 75 3.32 6.96 -3.10
C ALA A 75 4.52 6.06 -3.40
N ILE A 76 4.32 4.74 -3.34
CA ILE A 76 5.38 3.75 -3.48
C ILE A 76 5.14 2.99 -4.77
N ASP A 77 6.07 3.12 -5.72
CA ASP A 77 6.05 2.32 -6.93
C ASP A 77 6.82 1.01 -6.69
N ILE A 78 6.14 -0.11 -6.87
CA ILE A 78 6.72 -1.45 -6.77
C ILE A 78 6.68 -2.11 -8.14
N LYS A 79 7.63 -3.01 -8.40
CA LYS A 79 7.63 -3.78 -9.65
C LYS A 79 6.35 -4.59 -9.78
N ARG A 80 5.83 -4.72 -11.01
CA ARG A 80 4.63 -5.53 -11.31
C ARG A 80 4.77 -6.97 -10.80
N GLU A 81 5.90 -7.61 -11.08
CA GLU A 81 6.21 -8.98 -10.62
C GLU A 81 6.13 -9.14 -9.10
N ALA A 82 6.65 -8.15 -8.36
CA ALA A 82 6.64 -8.15 -6.90
C ALA A 82 5.22 -7.96 -6.35
N PHE A 83 4.42 -7.10 -6.99
CA PHE A 83 3.01 -6.95 -6.60
C PHE A 83 2.23 -8.25 -6.81
N ASP A 84 2.42 -8.91 -7.94
CA ASP A 84 1.75 -10.18 -8.24
C ASP A 84 2.14 -11.27 -7.23
N GLU A 85 3.40 -11.32 -6.81
CA GLU A 85 3.87 -12.20 -5.74
C GLU A 85 3.21 -11.86 -4.40
N ILE A 86 3.11 -10.58 -4.03
CA ILE A 86 2.46 -10.17 -2.79
C ILE A 86 0.98 -10.56 -2.78
N VAL A 87 0.26 -10.36 -3.90
CA VAL A 87 -1.15 -10.74 -4.01
C VAL A 87 -1.33 -12.26 -3.90
N LYS A 88 -0.47 -13.05 -4.56
CA LYS A 88 -0.49 -14.53 -4.46
C LYS A 88 -0.26 -15.03 -3.03
N ASN A 89 0.60 -14.35 -2.28
CA ASN A 89 0.91 -14.70 -0.88
C ASN A 89 -0.01 -14.02 0.14
N SER A 90 -1.03 -13.27 -0.32
CA SER A 90 -1.96 -12.58 0.59
C SER A 90 -2.86 -13.58 1.30
N VAL A 91 -3.18 -13.26 2.55
CA VAL A 91 -4.10 -14.06 3.39
C VAL A 91 -5.39 -13.29 3.60
N ILE A 92 -6.51 -14.00 3.66
CA ILE A 92 -7.78 -13.40 4.04
C ILE A 92 -7.64 -12.90 5.48
N SER A 93 -7.82 -11.60 5.68
CA SER A 93 -7.95 -11.06 7.02
C SER A 93 -9.26 -11.54 7.62
N SER A 94 -9.19 -12.46 8.58
CA SER A 94 -10.31 -12.76 9.45
C SER A 94 -10.24 -11.86 10.68
N TYR A 95 -11.27 -11.03 10.86
CA TYR A 95 -11.56 -10.42 12.14
C TYR A 95 -12.37 -11.45 12.93
N LYS A 96 -11.89 -11.84 14.12
CA LYS A 96 -12.72 -12.55 15.10
C LYS A 96 -13.31 -11.54 16.06
#